data_AF-A0A2G5VQP8-F1
#
_entry.id   AF-A0A2G5VQP8-F1
#
_cell.length_a   1.000
_cell.length_b   1.000
_cell.length_c   1.000
_cell.angle_alpha   90.00
_cell.angle_beta   90.00
_cell.angle_gamma   90.00
#
_symmetry.space_group_name_H-M   'P 1'
#
loop_
_entity.id
_entity.type
_entity.pdbx_description
1 polymer ?
#
loop_
_entity_poly.entity_id
_entity_poly.type
_entity_poly.pdbx_seq_one_letter_code
_entity_poly.pdbx_strand_id
1 'polypeptide(L)'
;MQEVVGYEIDVNDLFNSAPKTEDSVEYDNPSTAEKDEEGIYAYITDFSKPTVVLKNILSHSSCSFIVSVSCCNCHHCVSSCATPINLDRQCGNDTTNIWLDVVVVVDNSYGMTNDGLQEVAAIITSVFRSTRIGINYTTPRTTRVGVVTYNDETTVNADLNRFQSYDDFANGISQDLGSVSTSEQSYLSIGLQAAEQLLNFQSFNTIRSYYKKVVIVYASTYQRTQDLDSVPVANRLTEDGVYIITVAYDRGGDEKMLYKLAEIATPGMAYNTTGSGSPALVHNIQQSLLQANCFCPDGWEQYRTSFSSRFSYHYGQCLKAFTIPATWNDSRMICRNQMTNSYLATETSKAKHDFILDYVKNQEGMDTLYKYNIGLSWSTIENWWIWEQPAGMAPVPNGPPVYNGAYTNWGAGWPIVGSPMIGVQNVQSGTQSCWQNILQSTGSSPYVCEVYSCDTDNYCDGDN
;
A
#
# COMPACT_ATOMS: atom_id res chain seq x y z
N MET A 1 -29.87 -2.79 54.60
CA MET A 1 -28.69 -3.00 55.46
C MET A 1 -27.68 -3.79 54.64
N GLN A 2 -26.80 -3.05 53.95
CA GLN A 2 -25.48 -3.39 53.42
C GLN A 2 -25.16 -2.36 52.35
N GLU A 3 -24.38 -1.35 52.75
CA GLU A 3 -23.70 -0.42 51.83
C GLU A 3 -22.53 -1.17 51.20
N VAL A 4 -22.45 -1.15 49.87
CA VAL A 4 -21.25 -1.53 49.13
C VAL A 4 -20.58 -0.23 48.71
N VAL A 5 -19.43 0.06 49.33
CA VAL A 5 -18.56 1.19 49.03
C VAL A 5 -17.81 0.86 47.74
N GLY A 6 -18.06 1.64 46.68
CA GLY A 6 -17.25 1.61 45.47
C GLY A 6 -15.95 2.39 45.67
N TYR A 7 -14.82 1.78 45.32
CA TYR A 7 -13.56 2.50 45.14
C TYR A 7 -13.44 2.84 43.65
N GLU A 8 -13.48 4.12 43.31
CA GLU A 8 -12.98 4.63 42.03
C GLU A 8 -11.45 4.61 42.07
N ILE A 9 -10.84 3.98 41.08
CA ILE A 9 -9.40 4.06 40.85
C ILE A 9 -9.19 5.17 39.82
N ASP A 10 -8.59 6.28 40.23
CA ASP A 10 -8.17 7.35 39.34
C ASP A 10 -6.87 6.93 38.63
N VAL A 11 -6.92 6.90 37.29
CA VAL A 11 -5.81 6.51 36.41
C VAL A 11 -4.62 7.48 36.52
N ASN A 12 -4.81 8.67 37.09
CA ASN A 12 -3.74 9.66 37.28
C ASN A 12 -2.77 9.36 38.43
N ASP A 13 -3.11 8.43 39.34
CA ASP A 13 -2.21 8.03 40.44
C ASP A 13 -1.14 7.01 40.01
N LEU A 14 -1.23 6.45 38.78
CA LEU A 14 -0.25 5.50 38.24
C LEU A 14 0.99 6.15 37.62
N PHE A 15 0.99 7.47 37.39
CA PHE A 15 2.05 8.14 36.62
C PHE A 15 2.88 9.17 37.40
N ASN A 16 2.69 9.31 38.71
CA ASN A 16 3.41 10.30 39.52
C ASN A 16 4.18 9.70 40.71
N SER A 17 5.01 8.69 40.46
CA SER A 17 6.03 8.28 41.45
C SER A 17 7.44 8.55 40.95
N ALA A 18 8.21 9.31 41.76
CA ALA A 18 9.60 9.66 41.51
C ALA A 18 10.54 8.44 41.68
N PRO A 19 11.66 8.36 40.94
CA PRO A 19 12.57 7.23 41.03
C PRO A 19 13.30 7.21 42.36
N LYS A 20 13.22 6.09 43.09
CA LYS A 20 14.09 5.80 44.23
C LYS A 20 15.38 5.18 43.74
N THR A 21 16.50 5.85 44.04
CA THR A 21 17.86 5.33 44.07
C THR A 21 18.05 4.38 45.24
N GLU A 22 18.71 3.24 44.98
CA GLU A 22 19.44 2.33 45.89
C GLU A 22 19.63 1.03 45.07
N ASP A 23 20.70 0.26 45.13
CA ASP A 23 22.06 0.40 45.60
C ASP A 23 22.82 -0.79 44.99
N SER A 24 24.11 -0.63 44.77
CA SER A 24 25.04 -1.63 44.22
C SER A 24 25.07 -2.93 45.03
N VAL A 25 24.93 -4.08 44.36
CA VAL A 25 25.39 -5.37 44.91
C VAL A 25 26.19 -6.13 43.83
N GLU A 26 27.48 -6.22 44.12
CA GLU A 26 28.50 -7.06 43.50
C GLU A 26 28.28 -8.53 43.86
N TYR A 27 28.34 -9.44 42.89
CA TYR A 27 28.69 -10.84 43.17
C TYR A 27 29.41 -11.50 41.98
N ASP A 28 30.43 -12.27 42.37
CA ASP A 28 31.49 -12.86 41.59
C ASP A 28 31.05 -13.89 40.53
N ASN A 29 31.83 -13.88 39.46
CA ASN A 29 31.86 -14.87 38.38
C ASN A 29 32.75 -16.06 38.79
N PRO A 30 32.38 -17.31 38.44
CA PRO A 30 33.42 -18.24 38.02
C PRO A 30 33.11 -18.90 36.68
N SER A 31 34.17 -18.99 35.88
CA SER A 31 34.25 -19.73 34.63
C SER A 31 33.99 -21.23 34.82
N THR A 32 33.34 -21.89 33.86
CA THR A 32 33.94 -22.93 32.99
C THR A 32 32.90 -23.69 32.15
N ALA A 33 33.35 -24.02 30.93
CA ALA A 33 33.07 -25.23 30.15
C ALA A 33 31.73 -25.37 29.39
N GLU A 34 31.92 -25.45 28.07
CA GLU A 34 31.14 -26.19 27.06
C GLU A 34 30.31 -27.36 27.61
N LYS A 35 29.05 -27.42 27.17
CA LYS A 35 28.44 -28.65 26.66
C LYS A 35 27.17 -28.36 25.87
N ASP A 36 27.11 -28.99 24.71
CA ASP A 36 25.93 -29.21 23.89
C ASP A 36 24.77 -29.76 24.72
N GLU A 37 23.55 -29.26 24.48
CA GLU A 37 22.34 -30.06 24.64
C GLU A 37 21.20 -29.52 23.76
N GLU A 38 20.83 -30.34 22.78
CA GLU A 38 19.59 -30.31 22.02
C GLU A 38 18.39 -30.40 22.98
N GLY A 39 17.33 -29.61 22.75
CA GLY A 39 16.05 -29.92 23.39
C GLY A 39 14.95 -28.86 23.36
N ILE A 40 14.11 -28.94 22.33
CA ILE A 40 12.63 -28.82 22.42
C ILE A 40 12.05 -27.48 22.93
N TYR A 41 11.78 -26.57 21.99
CA TYR A 41 10.53 -25.79 21.97
C TYR A 41 10.09 -25.61 20.50
N ALA A 42 9.33 -26.58 20.00
CA ALA A 42 8.68 -26.49 18.71
C ALA A 42 7.17 -26.46 18.93
N TYR A 43 6.61 -25.26 19.09
CA TYR A 43 5.21 -24.99 18.78
C TYR A 43 5.01 -23.51 18.42
N ILE A 44 4.46 -23.32 17.22
CA ILE A 44 3.85 -22.10 16.65
C ILE A 44 4.85 -21.06 16.11
N THR A 45 5.22 -21.19 14.84
CA THR A 45 5.32 -20.09 13.85
C THR A 45 5.44 -20.72 12.46
N ASP A 46 4.31 -20.85 11.76
CA ASP A 46 4.33 -21.25 10.35
C ASP A 46 3.25 -20.48 9.59
N PHE A 47 3.34 -19.15 9.57
CA PHE A 47 2.66 -18.28 8.59
C PHE A 47 3.39 -16.94 8.45
N SER A 48 4.63 -16.98 7.97
CA SER A 48 5.32 -15.81 7.40
C SER A 48 6.52 -16.26 6.55
N LYS A 49 6.25 -17.00 5.47
CA LYS A 49 7.19 -17.16 4.37
C LYS A 49 6.62 -16.48 3.13
N PRO A 50 7.27 -15.43 2.59
CA PRO A 50 6.89 -14.90 1.29
C PRO A 50 7.17 -15.99 0.25
N THR A 51 6.11 -16.46 -0.41
CA THR A 51 6.22 -17.34 -1.57
C THR A 51 6.78 -16.52 -2.73
N VAL A 52 8.08 -16.61 -2.97
CA VAL A 52 8.68 -16.16 -4.23
C VAL A 52 8.18 -17.09 -5.32
N VAL A 53 7.24 -16.61 -6.10
CA VAL A 53 6.82 -17.25 -7.35
C VAL A 53 8.02 -17.22 -8.31
N LEU A 54 8.59 -18.40 -8.54
CA LEU A 54 9.50 -18.66 -9.64
C LEU A 54 8.84 -18.24 -10.96
N LYS A 55 9.28 -17.11 -11.53
CA LYS A 55 9.18 -16.88 -12.97
C LYS A 55 10.23 -17.77 -13.65
N ASN A 56 9.82 -18.97 -14.04
CA ASN A 56 10.37 -19.67 -15.20
C ASN A 56 9.55 -20.93 -15.54
N ILE A 57 8.26 -20.78 -15.89
CA ILE A 57 7.55 -21.77 -16.72
C ILE A 57 6.54 -21.05 -17.63
N LEU A 58 6.98 -20.67 -18.82
CA LEU A 58 6.20 -20.66 -20.06
C LEU A 58 7.16 -21.30 -21.08
N SER A 59 6.84 -22.32 -21.85
CA SER A 59 5.58 -22.88 -22.30
C SER A 59 5.87 -24.28 -22.80
N HIS A 60 5.11 -25.31 -22.43
CA HIS A 60 4.87 -26.51 -23.24
C HIS A 60 3.66 -27.22 -22.61
N SER A 61 2.47 -26.67 -22.85
CA SER A 61 1.22 -27.42 -22.68
C SER A 61 0.67 -27.69 -24.06
N SER A 62 0.84 -28.94 -24.46
CA SER A 62 0.34 -29.57 -25.66
C SER A 62 -1.16 -29.35 -25.79
N CYS A 63 -1.55 -28.52 -26.74
CA CYS A 63 -2.92 -28.46 -27.22
C CYS A 63 -3.14 -29.71 -28.08
N SER A 64 -3.78 -30.74 -27.53
CA SER A 64 -4.32 -31.85 -28.34
C SER A 64 -5.57 -31.35 -29.07
N PHE A 65 -5.35 -30.69 -30.21
CA PHE A 65 -6.38 -30.50 -31.23
C PHE A 65 -6.18 -31.58 -32.30
N ILE A 66 -7.22 -32.40 -32.47
CA ILE A 66 -7.36 -33.32 -33.61
C ILE A 66 -7.40 -32.45 -34.87
N VAL A 67 -6.34 -32.52 -35.68
CA VAL A 67 -6.32 -31.96 -37.03
C VAL A 67 -6.97 -32.98 -37.95
N SER A 68 -8.26 -32.79 -38.25
CA SER A 68 -8.82 -33.22 -39.52
C SER A 68 -8.36 -32.22 -40.59
N VAL A 69 -7.49 -32.69 -41.49
CA VAL A 69 -7.03 -31.91 -42.65
C VAL A 69 -8.22 -31.69 -43.58
N SER A 70 -8.64 -30.44 -43.74
CA SER A 70 -9.30 -29.99 -44.96
C SER A 70 -8.77 -28.63 -45.35
N CYS A 71 -8.13 -28.60 -46.52
CA CYS A 71 -7.60 -27.42 -47.16
C CYS A 71 -8.70 -26.39 -47.42
N CYS A 72 -8.48 -25.15 -46.98
CA CYS A 72 -8.97 -23.96 -47.67
C CYS A 72 -8.04 -22.77 -47.37
N ASN A 73 -7.49 -22.20 -48.44
CA ASN A 73 -6.75 -20.94 -48.45
C ASN A 73 -7.64 -19.78 -47.95
N CYS A 74 -7.16 -19.01 -46.96
CA CYS A 74 -7.52 -17.60 -46.87
C CYS A 74 -6.41 -16.78 -46.20
N HIS A 75 -6.03 -15.71 -46.89
CA HIS A 75 -5.14 -14.67 -46.42
C HIS A 75 -5.76 -13.91 -45.23
N HIS A 76 -4.89 -13.42 -44.33
CA HIS A 76 -5.15 -12.44 -43.27
C HIS A 76 -6.18 -12.78 -42.19
N CYS A 77 -5.69 -13.35 -41.08
CA CYS A 77 -6.24 -13.09 -39.75
C CYS A 77 -5.09 -12.77 -38.80
N VAL A 78 -4.70 -11.50 -38.77
CA VAL A 78 -4.00 -10.97 -37.58
C VAL A 78 -5.10 -10.73 -36.55
N SER A 79 -5.39 -11.75 -35.75
CA SER A 79 -6.21 -11.57 -34.55
C SER A 79 -5.39 -10.73 -33.59
N SER A 80 -5.69 -9.43 -33.48
CA SER A 80 -5.24 -8.64 -32.35
C SER A 80 -5.88 -9.24 -31.10
N CYS A 81 -5.11 -9.96 -30.30
CA CYS A 81 -5.52 -10.27 -28.94
C CYS A 81 -5.78 -8.92 -28.25
N ALA A 82 -7.06 -8.58 -28.04
CA ALA A 82 -7.42 -7.43 -27.24
C ALA A 82 -6.78 -7.61 -25.86
N THR A 83 -5.93 -6.67 -25.46
CA THR A 83 -5.43 -6.61 -24.09
C THR A 83 -6.64 -6.50 -23.16
N PRO A 84 -6.71 -7.28 -22.05
CA PRO A 84 -7.75 -7.09 -21.07
C PRO A 84 -7.74 -5.62 -20.63
N ILE A 85 -8.82 -4.90 -20.90
CA ILE A 85 -8.96 -3.52 -20.43
C ILE A 85 -9.15 -3.64 -18.92
N ASN A 86 -8.20 -3.10 -18.16
CA ASN A 86 -8.40 -2.97 -16.72
C ASN A 86 -9.46 -1.87 -16.51
N LEU A 87 -10.68 -2.27 -16.17
CA LEU A 87 -11.79 -1.36 -15.89
C LEU A 87 -11.67 -0.70 -14.52
N ASP A 88 -10.82 -1.25 -13.65
CA ASP A 88 -10.58 -0.69 -12.33
C ASP A 88 -9.62 0.51 -12.47
N ARG A 89 -9.99 1.64 -11.86
CA ARG A 89 -9.17 2.86 -11.90
C ARG A 89 -7.80 2.54 -11.32
N GLN A 90 -6.73 2.86 -12.05
CA GLN A 90 -5.37 2.80 -11.53
C GLN A 90 -5.07 4.04 -10.70
N CYS A 91 -4.14 3.95 -9.75
CA CYS A 91 -3.61 5.14 -9.10
C CYS A 91 -2.97 6.08 -10.15
N GLY A 92 -3.10 7.39 -9.95
CA GLY A 92 -2.45 8.38 -10.81
C GLY A 92 -0.93 8.19 -10.89
N ASN A 93 -0.33 8.54 -12.02
CA ASN A 93 1.09 8.29 -12.31
C ASN A 93 1.94 9.57 -12.50
N ASP A 94 1.40 10.75 -12.19
CA ASP A 94 2.08 12.02 -12.38
C ASP A 94 3.02 12.35 -11.22
N THR A 95 4.33 12.12 -11.42
CA THR A 95 5.37 12.37 -10.41
C THR A 95 5.55 13.85 -10.06
N THR A 96 5.00 14.78 -10.86
CA THR A 96 5.00 16.22 -10.54
C THR A 96 4.01 16.56 -9.43
N ASN A 97 2.96 15.74 -9.28
CA ASN A 97 1.84 15.93 -8.37
C ASN A 97 1.94 15.08 -7.10
N ILE A 98 3.08 14.47 -6.80
CA ILE A 98 3.28 13.71 -5.55
C ILE A 98 3.33 14.67 -4.36
N TRP A 99 2.64 14.31 -3.27
CA TRP A 99 2.63 15.06 -2.02
C TRP A 99 2.97 14.17 -0.82
N LEU A 100 4.24 14.14 -0.47
CA LEU A 100 4.75 13.30 0.61
C LEU A 100 5.66 14.09 1.55
N ASP A 101 5.82 13.58 2.76
CA ASP A 101 6.96 13.93 3.60
C ASP A 101 7.95 12.77 3.58
N VAL A 102 9.12 13.00 2.99
CA VAL A 102 10.13 11.95 2.76
C VAL A 102 11.35 12.23 3.62
N VAL A 103 11.90 11.21 4.26
CA VAL A 103 13.24 11.26 4.87
C VAL A 103 14.13 10.27 4.17
N VAL A 104 15.24 10.75 3.61
CA VAL A 104 16.25 9.89 3.01
C VAL A 104 17.34 9.62 4.04
N VAL A 105 17.56 8.34 4.35
CA VAL A 105 18.50 7.84 5.35
C VAL A 105 19.64 7.13 4.61
N VAL A 106 20.82 7.74 4.62
CA VAL A 106 21.95 7.32 3.78
C VAL A 106 23.11 6.88 4.65
N ASP A 107 23.53 5.64 4.49
CA ASP A 107 24.81 5.17 5.01
C ASP A 107 25.92 6.06 4.42
N ASN A 108 26.80 6.60 5.26
CA ASN A 108 27.99 7.31 4.82
C ASN A 108 29.28 6.71 5.41
N SER A 109 29.22 5.48 5.89
CA SER A 109 30.39 4.72 6.35
C SER A 109 31.41 4.51 5.22
N TYR A 110 32.61 4.07 5.60
CA TYR A 110 33.70 3.75 4.69
C TYR A 110 33.27 2.77 3.58
N GLY A 111 32.35 1.85 3.88
CA GLY A 111 31.83 0.85 2.94
C GLY A 111 31.11 1.43 1.73
N MET A 112 30.52 2.62 1.84
CA MET A 112 29.83 3.29 0.73
C MET A 112 30.79 3.79 -0.34
N THR A 113 31.99 4.22 0.05
CA THR A 113 32.99 4.93 -0.78
C THR A 113 32.46 6.22 -1.43
N ASN A 114 33.38 7.07 -1.91
CA ASN A 114 32.98 8.34 -2.55
C ASN A 114 32.13 8.12 -3.81
N ASP A 115 32.51 7.16 -4.67
CA ASP A 115 31.76 6.89 -5.90
C ASP A 115 30.35 6.36 -5.61
N GLY A 116 30.20 5.53 -4.57
CA GLY A 116 28.89 5.01 -4.17
C GLY A 116 27.97 6.08 -3.59
N LEU A 117 28.54 6.98 -2.78
CA LEU A 117 27.78 8.10 -2.24
C LEU A 117 27.36 9.09 -3.33
N GLN A 118 28.22 9.34 -4.34
CA GLN A 118 27.87 10.12 -5.53
C GLN A 118 26.77 9.46 -6.37
N GLU A 119 26.82 8.13 -6.51
CA GLU A 119 25.77 7.37 -7.21
C GLU A 119 24.42 7.49 -6.49
N VAL A 120 24.41 7.34 -5.16
CA VAL A 120 23.20 7.52 -4.33
C VAL A 120 22.65 8.94 -4.47
N ALA A 121 23.50 9.97 -4.41
CA ALA A 121 23.10 11.36 -4.64
C ALA A 121 22.45 11.55 -6.03
N ALA A 122 23.03 10.95 -7.07
CA ALA A 122 22.49 11.01 -8.43
C ALA A 122 21.13 10.29 -8.55
N ILE A 123 20.94 9.15 -7.88
CA ILE A 123 19.67 8.42 -7.83
C ILE A 123 18.61 9.27 -7.13
N ILE A 124 18.90 9.79 -5.93
CA ILE A 124 17.96 10.61 -5.15
C ILE A 124 17.50 11.82 -5.96
N THR A 125 18.44 12.57 -6.55
CA THR A 125 18.11 13.75 -7.37
C THR A 125 17.33 13.40 -8.64
N SER A 126 17.51 12.19 -9.18
CA SER A 126 16.76 11.70 -10.34
C SER A 126 15.34 11.25 -9.99
N VAL A 127 15.14 10.61 -8.84
CA VAL A 127 13.82 10.19 -8.32
C VAL A 127 12.88 11.40 -8.23
N PHE A 128 13.37 12.50 -7.67
CA PHE A 128 12.57 13.71 -7.41
C PHE A 128 12.63 14.76 -8.51
N ARG A 129 13.23 14.46 -9.67
CA ARG A 129 13.51 15.45 -10.74
C ARG A 129 12.31 16.29 -11.16
N SER A 130 11.14 15.66 -11.23
CA SER A 130 9.91 16.30 -11.68
C SER A 130 9.02 16.76 -10.53
N THR A 131 9.36 16.42 -9.29
CA THR A 131 8.51 16.62 -8.11
C THR A 131 8.63 18.05 -7.58
N ARG A 132 7.51 18.61 -7.12
CA ARG A 132 7.47 19.94 -6.49
C ARG A 132 8.02 19.87 -5.07
N ILE A 133 9.31 20.16 -4.92
CA ILE A 133 10.00 20.15 -3.63
C ILE A 133 9.79 21.47 -2.88
N GLY A 134 9.32 21.39 -1.64
CA GLY A 134 9.13 22.52 -0.73
C GLY A 134 7.67 22.83 -0.41
N ILE A 135 7.42 24.00 0.17
CA ILE A 135 6.06 24.45 0.55
C ILE A 135 5.63 25.75 -0.15
N ASN A 136 6.51 26.33 -0.97
CA ASN A 136 6.31 27.64 -1.59
C ASN A 136 5.48 27.60 -2.89
N TYR A 137 4.61 26.60 -3.05
CA TYR A 137 3.71 26.48 -4.21
C TYR A 137 2.28 26.87 -3.83
N THR A 138 1.52 27.33 -4.81
CA THR A 138 0.08 27.63 -4.64
C THR A 138 -0.77 26.37 -4.54
N THR A 139 -0.28 25.25 -5.07
CA THR A 139 -0.91 23.93 -4.95
C THR A 139 -0.45 23.25 -3.66
N PRO A 140 -1.33 22.54 -2.93
CA PRO A 140 -0.92 21.72 -1.80
C PRO A 140 -0.22 20.43 -2.20
N ARG A 141 -0.21 20.08 -3.50
CA ARG A 141 0.47 18.88 -4.01
C ARG A 141 1.99 19.08 -4.03
N THR A 142 2.62 19.10 -2.85
CA THR A 142 4.05 19.33 -2.67
C THR A 142 4.69 18.30 -1.78
N THR A 143 5.96 18.01 -2.07
CA THR A 143 6.76 17.05 -1.32
C THR A 143 7.86 17.77 -0.53
N ARG A 144 8.08 17.34 0.71
CA ARG A 144 9.22 17.76 1.54
C ARG A 144 10.21 16.62 1.64
N VAL A 145 11.51 16.93 1.69
CA VAL A 145 12.56 15.91 1.80
C VAL A 145 13.54 16.32 2.89
N GLY A 146 13.71 15.46 3.89
CA GLY A 146 14.76 15.53 4.90
C GLY A 146 15.89 14.56 4.56
N VAL A 147 17.10 14.82 5.06
CA VAL A 147 18.31 14.04 4.78
C VAL A 147 18.99 13.71 6.10
N VAL A 148 19.20 12.42 6.31
CA VAL A 148 19.93 11.86 7.44
C VAL A 148 21.06 11.02 6.90
N THR A 149 22.26 11.22 7.41
CA THR A 149 23.39 10.32 7.20
C THR A 149 23.66 9.51 8.47
N TYR A 150 24.19 8.30 8.32
CA TYR A 150 24.55 7.47 9.46
C TYR A 150 25.77 6.57 9.21
N ASN A 151 26.49 6.28 10.29
CA ASN A 151 27.59 5.32 10.41
C ASN A 151 27.57 4.73 11.84
N ASP A 152 28.61 4.91 12.66
CA ASP A 152 28.54 4.76 14.13
C ASP A 152 27.80 5.91 14.84
N GLU A 153 27.70 7.06 14.17
CA GLU A 153 26.92 8.23 14.60
C GLU A 153 25.84 8.56 13.56
N THR A 154 24.93 9.47 13.91
CA THR A 154 23.90 9.98 12.98
C THR A 154 23.98 11.50 12.86
N THR A 155 23.72 12.01 11.66
CA THR A 155 23.66 13.45 11.39
C THR A 155 22.40 13.76 10.60
N VAL A 156 21.59 14.71 11.08
CA VAL A 156 20.49 15.30 10.31
C VAL A 156 21.07 16.42 9.44
N ASN A 157 21.36 16.11 8.18
CA ASN A 157 21.94 17.06 7.24
C ASN A 157 20.91 18.10 6.78
N ALA A 158 19.65 17.68 6.64
CA ALA A 158 18.54 18.54 6.26
C ALA A 158 17.26 18.13 6.99
N ASP A 159 16.55 19.10 7.55
CA ASP A 159 15.19 18.88 8.05
C ASP A 159 14.17 18.91 6.90
N LEU A 160 12.88 18.62 7.16
CA LEU A 160 11.85 18.56 6.10
C LEU A 160 11.60 19.93 5.43
N ASN A 161 12.01 21.03 6.06
CA ASN A 161 11.70 22.39 5.58
C ASN A 161 12.92 23.10 4.98
N ARG A 162 14.10 22.47 4.96
CA ARG A 162 15.31 23.06 4.38
C ARG A 162 15.11 23.38 2.90
N PHE A 163 14.66 22.40 2.12
CA PHE A 163 14.59 22.53 0.67
C PHE A 163 13.30 23.18 0.20
N GLN A 164 13.40 24.24 -0.60
CA GLN A 164 12.26 25.01 -1.09
C GLN A 164 12.07 25.00 -2.62
N SER A 165 12.95 24.29 -3.33
CA SER A 165 12.85 24.06 -4.78
C SER A 165 13.65 22.82 -5.18
N TYR A 166 13.48 22.33 -6.41
CA TYR A 166 14.29 21.24 -6.94
C TYR A 166 15.79 21.61 -7.00
N ASP A 167 16.13 22.81 -7.44
CA ASP A 167 17.54 23.23 -7.58
C ASP A 167 18.23 23.31 -6.21
N ASP A 168 17.54 23.84 -5.20
CA ASP A 168 18.01 23.86 -3.81
C ASP A 168 18.21 22.43 -3.28
N PHE A 169 17.23 21.56 -3.48
CA PHE A 169 17.31 20.15 -3.15
C PHE A 169 18.50 19.44 -3.82
N ALA A 170 18.68 19.60 -5.13
CA ALA A 170 19.74 18.91 -5.87
C ALA A 170 21.13 19.37 -5.44
N ASN A 171 21.30 20.68 -5.19
CA ASN A 171 22.55 21.24 -4.66
C ASN A 171 22.80 20.77 -3.22
N GLY A 172 21.76 20.77 -2.39
CA GLY A 172 21.79 20.31 -1.01
C GLY A 172 22.19 18.84 -0.89
N ILE A 173 21.54 17.95 -1.64
CA ILE A 173 21.89 16.52 -1.69
C ILE A 173 23.35 16.31 -2.10
N SER A 174 23.83 17.05 -3.11
CA SER A 174 25.23 16.95 -3.57
C SER A 174 26.23 17.39 -2.50
N GLN A 175 25.87 18.35 -1.64
CA GLN A 175 26.69 18.81 -0.53
C GLN A 175 26.62 17.87 0.67
N ASP A 176 25.40 17.51 1.08
CA ASP A 176 25.11 16.69 2.26
C ASP A 176 25.70 15.27 2.09
N LEU A 177 25.77 14.78 0.86
CA LEU A 177 26.36 13.49 0.47
C LEU A 177 27.73 13.65 -0.20
N GLY A 178 28.49 14.70 0.15
CA GLY A 178 29.75 15.04 -0.52
C GLY A 178 30.99 14.24 -0.06
N SER A 179 30.93 13.56 1.09
CA SER A 179 32.08 12.83 1.65
C SER A 179 31.66 11.63 2.47
N VAL A 180 32.41 10.53 2.34
CA VAL A 180 32.31 9.39 3.25
C VAL A 180 33.03 9.64 4.58
N SER A 181 32.52 9.02 5.63
CA SER A 181 33.15 8.90 6.94
C SER A 181 34.35 7.96 6.88
N THR A 182 35.27 8.11 7.83
CA THR A 182 36.37 7.18 8.06
C THR A 182 35.95 5.94 8.87
N SER A 183 34.72 5.91 9.37
CA SER A 183 34.19 4.81 10.18
C SER A 183 33.81 3.61 9.32
N GLU A 184 34.23 2.41 9.74
CA GLU A 184 33.79 1.14 9.14
C GLU A 184 32.45 0.63 9.71
N GLN A 185 31.92 1.31 10.73
CA GLN A 185 30.66 0.95 11.37
C GLN A 185 29.47 1.55 10.61
N SER A 186 28.34 0.85 10.62
CA SER A 186 27.10 1.27 9.94
C SER A 186 25.90 0.75 10.73
N TYR A 187 25.37 1.60 11.61
CA TYR A 187 24.27 1.31 12.51
C TYR A 187 22.97 1.91 11.97
N LEU A 188 22.25 1.16 11.14
CA LEU A 188 21.02 1.65 10.51
C LEU A 188 19.93 2.05 11.52
N SER A 189 19.88 1.41 12.68
CA SER A 189 18.89 1.70 13.72
C SER A 189 18.93 3.15 14.20
N ILE A 190 20.12 3.76 14.34
CA ILE A 190 20.24 5.17 14.75
C ILE A 190 19.82 6.14 13.64
N GLY A 191 20.06 5.76 12.37
CA GLY A 191 19.58 6.52 11.21
C GLY A 191 18.05 6.50 11.10
N LEU A 192 17.43 5.33 11.31
CA LEU A 192 15.96 5.21 11.35
C LEU A 192 15.35 5.98 12.53
N GLN A 193 15.99 5.97 13.71
CA GLN A 193 15.52 6.75 14.86
C GLN A 193 15.55 8.25 14.59
N ALA A 194 16.60 8.76 13.92
CA ALA A 194 16.66 10.16 13.52
C ALA A 194 15.55 10.53 12.51
N ALA A 195 15.23 9.61 11.57
CA ALA A 195 14.12 9.80 10.65
C ALA A 195 12.76 9.81 11.36
N GLU A 196 12.53 8.85 12.27
CA GLU A 196 11.33 8.78 13.13
C GLU A 196 11.14 10.07 13.92
N GLN A 197 12.19 10.58 14.57
CA GLN A 197 12.15 11.85 15.28
C GLN A 197 11.80 13.02 14.36
N LEU A 198 12.43 13.12 13.19
CA LEU A 198 12.17 14.20 12.26
C LEU A 198 10.70 14.22 11.80
N LEU A 199 10.14 13.05 11.49
CA LEU A 199 8.72 12.90 11.12
C LEU A 199 7.79 13.26 12.29
N ASN A 200 8.11 12.83 13.50
CA ASN A 200 7.34 13.14 14.72
C ASN A 200 7.29 14.64 15.01
N PHE A 201 8.43 15.33 14.91
CA PHE A 201 8.50 16.76 15.20
C PHE A 201 7.92 17.64 14.10
N GLN A 202 8.04 17.25 12.83
CA GLN A 202 7.78 18.16 11.71
C GLN A 202 6.64 17.72 10.78
N SER A 203 6.04 16.53 10.97
CA SER A 203 4.95 16.02 10.12
C SER A 203 3.70 15.63 10.90
N PHE A 204 3.77 14.65 11.81
CA PHE A 204 2.57 14.00 12.38
C PHE A 204 1.61 14.95 13.10
N ASN A 205 2.11 15.91 13.89
CA ASN A 205 1.29 16.85 14.66
C ASN A 205 1.28 18.26 14.04
N THR A 206 1.22 18.32 12.71
CA THR A 206 1.28 19.58 11.96
C THR A 206 0.14 19.68 10.95
N ILE A 207 0.05 20.80 10.23
CA ILE A 207 -0.85 20.95 9.08
C ILE A 207 -0.59 19.94 7.95
N ARG A 208 0.51 19.17 8.01
CA ARG A 208 0.85 18.11 7.05
C ARG A 208 0.62 16.70 7.63
N SER A 209 -0.11 16.57 8.73
CA SER A 209 -0.45 15.29 9.35
C SER A 209 -1.11 14.30 8.37
N TYR A 210 -1.91 14.79 7.42
CA TYR A 210 -2.61 13.98 6.42
C TYR A 210 -1.75 13.55 5.22
N TYR A 211 -0.57 14.17 5.00
CA TYR A 211 0.36 13.73 3.95
C TYR A 211 0.93 12.38 4.34
N LYS A 212 1.17 11.49 3.37
CA LYS A 212 1.82 10.21 3.67
C LYS A 212 3.32 10.40 3.86
N LYS A 213 3.90 9.56 4.73
CA LYS A 213 5.29 9.62 5.16
C LYS A 213 6.05 8.48 4.51
N VAL A 214 7.26 8.76 4.04
CA VAL A 214 8.14 7.76 3.45
C VAL A 214 9.55 7.90 4.00
N VAL A 215 10.18 6.78 4.34
CA VAL A 215 11.61 6.70 4.61
C VAL A 215 12.27 5.95 3.47
N ILE A 216 13.33 6.51 2.88
CA ILE A 216 14.13 5.84 1.85
C ILE A 216 15.51 5.57 2.42
N VAL A 217 15.85 4.30 2.60
CA VAL A 217 17.13 3.85 3.16
C VAL A 217 18.07 3.46 2.02
N TYR A 218 19.29 4.00 2.04
CA TYR A 218 20.42 3.53 1.25
C TYR A 218 21.49 2.99 2.19
N ALA A 219 21.86 1.73 2.04
CA ALA A 219 22.82 1.08 2.93
C ALA A 219 23.91 0.34 2.13
N SER A 220 25.16 0.34 2.63
CA SER A 220 26.25 -0.51 2.10
C SER A 220 26.45 -1.82 2.87
N THR A 221 25.93 -1.88 4.10
CA THR A 221 25.90 -3.07 4.92
C THR A 221 24.68 -3.07 5.83
N TYR A 222 24.38 -4.24 6.40
CA TYR A 222 23.32 -4.39 7.41
C TYR A 222 23.87 -5.19 8.59
N GLN A 223 24.16 -4.46 9.66
CA GLN A 223 24.67 -5.00 10.91
C GLN A 223 23.51 -5.15 11.90
N ARG A 224 23.44 -6.32 12.55
CA ARG A 224 22.60 -6.54 13.73
C ARG A 224 23.51 -6.74 14.93
N THR A 225 23.48 -5.80 15.84
CA THR A 225 23.91 -6.02 17.23
C THR A 225 22.66 -5.94 18.10
N GLN A 226 22.60 -6.66 19.22
CA GLN A 226 21.37 -6.78 20.02
C GLN A 226 20.80 -5.41 20.42
N ASP A 227 21.65 -4.44 20.74
CA ASP A 227 21.23 -3.09 21.15
C ASP A 227 20.97 -2.13 19.98
N LEU A 228 21.36 -2.47 18.74
CA LEU A 228 21.23 -1.61 17.55
C LEU A 228 20.46 -2.30 16.42
N ASP A 229 19.54 -3.20 16.75
CA ASP A 229 18.66 -3.80 15.76
C ASP A 229 17.70 -2.75 15.18
N SER A 230 17.58 -2.71 13.85
CA SER A 230 16.73 -1.76 13.14
C SER A 230 15.29 -2.23 12.99
N VAL A 231 15.02 -3.53 13.18
CA VAL A 231 13.67 -4.11 13.06
C VAL A 231 12.66 -3.44 14.00
N PRO A 232 12.95 -3.25 15.31
CA PRO A 232 11.98 -2.62 16.21
C PRO A 232 11.63 -1.19 15.80
N VAL A 233 12.59 -0.42 15.25
CA VAL A 233 12.36 0.95 14.79
C VAL A 233 11.53 0.97 13.51
N ALA A 234 11.85 0.07 12.56
CA ALA A 234 11.09 -0.08 11.32
C ALA A 234 9.63 -0.51 11.59
N ASN A 235 9.41 -1.41 12.55
CA ASN A 235 8.06 -1.83 12.93
C ASN A 235 7.24 -0.64 13.46
N ARG A 236 7.78 0.18 14.36
CA ARG A 236 7.07 1.39 14.84
C ARG A 236 6.73 2.35 13.70
N LEU A 237 7.71 2.66 12.84
CA LEU A 237 7.48 3.50 11.66
C LEU A 237 6.34 2.96 10.79
N THR A 238 6.34 1.66 10.50
CA THR A 238 5.28 1.05 9.66
C THR A 238 3.93 0.95 10.37
N GLU A 239 3.90 0.77 11.70
CA GLU A 239 2.69 0.85 12.52
C GLU A 239 2.08 2.26 12.50
N ASP A 240 2.92 3.30 12.48
CA ASP A 240 2.52 4.71 12.31
C ASP A 240 2.15 5.08 10.85
N GLY A 241 2.15 4.10 9.95
CA GLY A 241 1.75 4.28 8.55
C GLY A 241 2.83 4.88 7.65
N VAL A 242 4.10 4.83 8.07
CA VAL A 242 5.25 5.23 7.25
C VAL A 242 5.62 4.09 6.29
N TYR A 243 5.83 4.43 5.02
CA TYR A 243 6.38 3.49 4.04
C TYR A 243 7.92 3.49 4.11
N ILE A 244 8.54 2.32 4.10
CA ILE A 244 10.00 2.18 4.12
C ILE A 244 10.44 1.56 2.80
N ILE A 245 11.18 2.33 2.01
CA ILE A 245 11.84 1.87 0.79
C ILE A 245 13.29 1.60 1.16
N THR A 246 13.83 0.43 0.83
CA THR A 246 15.25 0.12 1.06
C THR A 246 15.99 -0.12 -0.24
N VAL A 247 17.24 0.33 -0.28
CA VAL A 247 18.15 0.17 -1.42
C VAL A 247 19.47 -0.36 -0.90
N ALA A 248 19.76 -1.62 -1.25
CA ALA A 248 21.06 -2.23 -1.03
C ALA A 248 22.07 -1.67 -2.03
N TYR A 249 23.08 -0.98 -1.53
CA TYR A 249 24.27 -0.61 -2.28
C TYR A 249 25.23 -1.81 -2.30
N ASP A 250 25.13 -2.61 -3.34
CA ASP A 250 25.86 -3.87 -3.45
C ASP A 250 26.90 -3.80 -4.57
N ARG A 251 28.19 -3.83 -4.21
CA ARG A 251 29.30 -3.87 -5.19
C ARG A 251 29.69 -5.28 -5.61
N GLY A 252 29.18 -6.31 -4.93
CA GLY A 252 29.67 -7.68 -5.03
C GLY A 252 28.63 -8.72 -5.46
N GLY A 253 27.36 -8.34 -5.60
CA GLY A 253 26.28 -9.28 -5.89
C GLY A 253 25.85 -10.10 -4.67
N ASP A 254 26.09 -9.63 -3.45
CA ASP A 254 25.64 -10.32 -2.24
C ASP A 254 24.14 -10.11 -2.01
N GLU A 255 23.34 -11.01 -2.59
CA GLU A 255 21.88 -11.04 -2.40
C GLU A 255 21.47 -11.09 -0.92
N LYS A 256 22.33 -11.56 -0.01
CA LYS A 256 22.04 -11.61 1.43
C LYS A 256 21.75 -10.24 2.02
N MET A 257 22.36 -9.19 1.48
CA MET A 257 22.10 -7.83 1.95
C MET A 257 20.68 -7.38 1.60
N LEU A 258 20.24 -7.65 0.37
CA LEU A 258 18.87 -7.35 -0.08
C LEU A 258 17.83 -8.07 0.79
N TYR A 259 18.04 -9.36 1.09
CA TYR A 259 17.12 -10.11 1.95
C TYR A 259 17.02 -9.51 3.36
N LYS A 260 18.15 -9.10 3.96
CA LYS A 260 18.15 -8.47 5.28
C LYS A 260 17.44 -7.12 5.28
N LEU A 261 17.65 -6.29 4.26
CA LEU A 261 16.95 -5.01 4.13
C LEU A 261 15.47 -5.17 3.79
N ALA A 262 15.07 -6.27 3.17
CA ALA A 262 13.67 -6.58 2.93
C ALA A 262 12.90 -6.87 4.22
N GLU A 263 13.58 -7.22 5.32
CA GLU A 263 12.93 -7.44 6.63
C GLU A 263 12.43 -6.14 7.27
N ILE A 264 13.00 -4.99 6.90
CA ILE A 264 12.60 -3.67 7.42
C ILE A 264 11.86 -2.82 6.37
N ALA A 265 11.89 -3.21 5.10
CA ALA A 265 11.18 -2.52 4.04
C ALA A 265 9.67 -2.77 4.15
N THR A 266 8.88 -1.83 3.67
CA THR A 266 7.49 -2.13 3.31
C THR A 266 7.50 -3.28 2.28
N PRO A 267 6.64 -4.32 2.44
CA PRO A 267 6.65 -5.46 1.55
C PRO A 267 6.62 -5.06 0.06
N GLY A 268 7.60 -5.56 -0.71
CA GLY A 268 7.75 -5.24 -2.14
C GLY A 268 8.53 -3.96 -2.46
N MET A 269 9.05 -3.25 -1.44
CA MET A 269 9.81 -2.00 -1.59
C MET A 269 11.30 -2.12 -1.21
N ALA A 270 11.87 -3.31 -1.38
CA ALA A 270 13.31 -3.56 -1.22
C ALA A 270 13.97 -3.71 -2.60
N TYR A 271 14.98 -2.90 -2.86
CA TYR A 271 15.68 -2.82 -4.13
C TYR A 271 17.19 -2.94 -3.93
N ASN A 272 17.92 -3.15 -5.02
CA ASN A 272 19.38 -3.10 -5.05
C ASN A 272 19.84 -2.17 -6.17
N THR A 273 21.12 -1.79 -6.14
CA THR A 273 21.76 -1.03 -7.23
C THR A 273 22.22 -1.92 -8.39
N THR A 274 22.22 -3.25 -8.21
CA THR A 274 22.70 -4.25 -9.18
C THR A 274 21.58 -4.80 -10.06
N GLY A 275 21.42 -4.22 -11.26
CA GLY A 275 20.52 -4.73 -12.29
C GLY A 275 19.80 -3.61 -13.05
N SER A 276 19.90 -3.63 -14.38
CA SER A 276 19.27 -2.67 -15.32
C SER A 276 19.70 -1.20 -15.28
N GLY A 277 20.65 -0.84 -14.42
CA GLY A 277 21.20 0.51 -14.31
C GLY A 277 20.29 1.48 -13.53
N SER A 278 20.86 2.61 -13.12
CA SER A 278 20.18 3.68 -12.37
C SER A 278 18.75 4.01 -12.85
N PRO A 279 18.42 4.03 -14.18
CA PRO A 279 17.07 4.37 -14.63
C PRO A 279 15.95 3.44 -14.14
N ALA A 280 16.21 2.12 -14.06
CA ALA A 280 15.21 1.16 -13.61
C ALA A 280 14.96 1.28 -12.10
N LEU A 281 16.02 1.47 -11.32
CA LEU A 281 15.92 1.73 -9.88
C LEU A 281 15.17 3.03 -9.59
N VAL A 282 15.51 4.11 -10.30
CA VAL A 282 14.80 5.40 -10.20
C VAL A 282 13.31 5.20 -10.48
N HIS A 283 12.96 4.47 -11.54
CA HIS A 283 11.57 4.17 -11.87
C HIS A 283 10.87 3.37 -10.76
N ASN A 284 11.52 2.33 -10.23
CA ASN A 284 10.94 1.50 -9.16
C ASN A 284 10.67 2.33 -7.90
N ILE A 285 11.60 3.17 -7.47
CA ILE A 285 11.41 4.07 -6.32
C ILE A 285 10.27 5.06 -6.60
N GLN A 286 10.19 5.62 -7.81
CA GLN A 286 9.06 6.48 -8.20
C GLN A 286 7.72 5.74 -8.14
N GLN A 287 7.66 4.47 -8.56
CA GLN A 287 6.45 3.66 -8.41
C GLN A 287 6.10 3.42 -6.94
N SER A 288 7.08 3.16 -6.07
CA SER A 288 6.84 3.04 -4.62
C SER A 288 6.27 4.33 -4.03
N LEU A 289 6.81 5.49 -4.42
CA LEU A 289 6.31 6.80 -3.97
C LEU A 289 4.88 7.05 -4.46
N LEU A 290 4.55 6.68 -5.71
CA LEU A 290 3.19 6.76 -6.24
C LEU A 290 2.23 5.84 -5.47
N GLN A 291 2.65 4.63 -5.12
CA GLN A 291 1.85 3.71 -4.30
C GLN A 291 1.65 4.24 -2.87
N ALA A 292 2.68 4.82 -2.25
CA ALA A 292 2.54 5.48 -0.95
C ALA A 292 1.62 6.70 -1.00
N ASN A 293 1.62 7.44 -2.12
CA ASN A 293 0.71 8.56 -2.37
C ASN A 293 -0.71 8.10 -2.81
N CYS A 294 -0.95 6.80 -2.98
CA CYS A 294 -2.26 6.26 -3.33
C CYS A 294 -2.92 5.65 -2.09
N PHE A 295 -3.87 6.38 -1.51
CA PHE A 295 -4.47 6.00 -0.23
C PHE A 295 -5.94 6.39 -0.14
N CYS A 296 -6.67 5.72 0.75
CA CYS A 296 -8.07 6.02 1.01
C CYS A 296 -8.28 7.02 2.14
N PRO A 297 -9.40 7.76 2.09
CA PRO A 297 -9.93 8.50 3.23
C PRO A 297 -10.16 7.60 4.45
N ASP A 298 -10.27 8.21 5.62
CA ASP A 298 -10.43 7.47 6.87
C ASP A 298 -11.74 6.65 6.88
N GLY A 299 -11.63 5.41 7.35
CA GLY A 299 -12.75 4.47 7.39
C GLY A 299 -13.18 3.92 6.02
N TRP A 300 -12.40 4.15 4.96
CA TRP A 300 -12.55 3.48 3.67
C TRP A 300 -11.41 2.48 3.43
N GLU A 301 -11.77 1.33 2.88
CA GLU A 301 -10.84 0.25 2.55
C GLU A 301 -10.25 0.45 1.15
N GLN A 302 -8.93 0.47 1.04
CA GLN A 302 -8.25 0.53 -0.26
C GLN A 302 -8.51 -0.75 -1.05
N TYR A 303 -9.02 -0.64 -2.28
CA TYR A 303 -9.03 -1.77 -3.19
C TYR A 303 -7.60 -2.10 -3.62
N ARG A 304 -7.19 -3.35 -3.39
CA ARG A 304 -5.84 -3.84 -3.65
C ARG A 304 -5.88 -5.18 -4.38
N THR A 305 -4.74 -5.62 -4.92
CA THR A 305 -4.62 -6.97 -5.50
C THR A 305 -4.98 -8.07 -4.50
N SER A 306 -4.71 -7.88 -3.21
CA SER A 306 -5.08 -8.82 -2.16
C SER A 306 -5.70 -8.10 -0.97
N PHE A 307 -6.86 -8.58 -0.52
CA PHE A 307 -7.50 -8.09 0.70
C PHE A 307 -6.64 -8.33 1.94
N SER A 308 -6.08 -9.54 2.07
CA SER A 308 -5.27 -9.95 3.23
C SER A 308 -3.89 -9.30 3.31
N SER A 309 -3.39 -8.75 2.19
CA SER A 309 -2.09 -8.07 2.15
C SER A 309 -2.29 -6.56 2.03
N ARG A 310 -2.16 -5.86 3.15
CA ARG A 310 -2.31 -4.39 3.25
C ARG A 310 -1.39 -3.61 2.31
N PHE A 311 -0.22 -4.14 2.00
CA PHE A 311 0.79 -3.50 1.15
C PHE A 311 0.84 -4.07 -0.28
N SER A 312 -0.12 -4.94 -0.65
CA SER A 312 -0.26 -5.35 -2.04
C SER A 312 -0.66 -4.16 -2.92
N TYR A 313 -0.46 -4.26 -4.23
CA TYR A 313 -0.67 -3.16 -5.17
C TYR A 313 -2.03 -2.47 -4.99
N HIS A 314 -2.02 -1.15 -4.80
CA HIS A 314 -3.19 -0.31 -4.64
C HIS A 314 -3.78 0.06 -6.00
N TYR A 315 -5.10 -0.06 -6.12
CA TYR A 315 -5.87 0.54 -7.19
C TYR A 315 -6.35 1.92 -6.79
N GLY A 316 -6.74 2.74 -7.75
CA GLY A 316 -7.24 4.09 -7.55
C GLY A 316 -8.66 4.17 -6.93
N GLN A 317 -9.07 3.20 -6.13
CA GLN A 317 -10.45 3.00 -5.66
C GLN A 317 -10.49 2.61 -4.19
N CYS A 318 -11.48 3.16 -3.49
CA CYS A 318 -11.74 2.94 -2.08
C CYS A 318 -13.15 2.39 -1.90
N LEU A 319 -13.32 1.50 -0.93
CA LEU A 319 -14.56 0.76 -0.68
C LEU A 319 -15.02 0.98 0.75
N LYS A 320 -16.34 1.04 0.96
CA LYS A 320 -16.91 1.08 2.31
C LYS A 320 -18.17 0.24 2.38
N ALA A 321 -18.14 -0.75 3.25
CA ALA A 321 -19.28 -1.64 3.49
C ALA A 321 -20.19 -1.03 4.56
N PHE A 322 -21.49 -1.01 4.27
CA PHE A 322 -22.54 -0.57 5.18
C PHE A 322 -23.39 -1.77 5.54
N THR A 323 -23.41 -2.13 6.82
CA THR A 323 -24.12 -3.29 7.34
C THR A 323 -25.61 -3.04 7.56
N ILE A 324 -26.01 -1.77 7.73
CA ILE A 324 -27.41 -1.38 7.85
C ILE A 324 -28.13 -1.64 6.53
N PRO A 325 -29.10 -2.57 6.47
CA PRO A 325 -29.73 -2.93 5.21
C PRO A 325 -30.58 -1.79 4.66
N ALA A 326 -30.55 -1.60 3.35
CA ALA A 326 -31.35 -0.61 2.64
C ALA A 326 -31.88 -1.19 1.31
N THR A 327 -32.92 -0.56 0.76
CA THR A 327 -33.34 -0.85 -0.62
C THR A 327 -32.23 -0.47 -1.59
N TRP A 328 -32.20 -1.04 -2.79
CA TRP A 328 -31.14 -0.72 -3.75
C TRP A 328 -31.11 0.78 -4.09
N ASN A 329 -32.27 1.42 -4.24
CA ASN A 329 -32.36 2.86 -4.48
C ASN A 329 -31.84 3.68 -3.28
N ASP A 330 -32.17 3.27 -2.06
CA ASP A 330 -31.67 3.95 -0.86
C ASP A 330 -30.17 3.77 -0.72
N SER A 331 -29.63 2.57 -0.92
CA SER A 331 -28.19 2.31 -0.92
C SER A 331 -27.46 3.20 -1.92
N ARG A 332 -28.00 3.33 -3.14
CA ARG A 332 -27.49 4.23 -4.18
C ARG A 332 -27.45 5.69 -3.73
N MET A 333 -28.56 6.18 -3.18
CA MET A 333 -28.64 7.56 -2.68
C MET A 333 -27.69 7.78 -1.51
N ILE A 334 -27.59 6.82 -0.59
CA ILE A 334 -26.72 6.92 0.57
C ILE A 334 -25.26 6.97 0.12
N CYS A 335 -24.80 6.07 -0.74
CA CYS A 335 -23.42 6.10 -1.25
C CYS A 335 -23.08 7.46 -1.88
N ARG A 336 -23.98 8.01 -2.71
CA ARG A 336 -23.79 9.34 -3.33
C ARG A 336 -23.69 10.49 -2.34
N ASN A 337 -24.26 10.31 -1.15
CA ASN A 337 -24.23 11.31 -0.08
C ASN A 337 -23.12 11.04 0.96
N GLN A 338 -22.41 9.90 0.90
CA GLN A 338 -21.33 9.58 1.84
C GLN A 338 -20.10 10.47 1.62
N MET A 339 -19.72 10.66 0.36
CA MET A 339 -18.56 11.45 -0.03
C MET A 339 -18.79 11.97 -1.44
N THR A 340 -18.20 13.13 -1.75
CA THR A 340 -18.19 13.68 -3.11
C THR A 340 -17.74 12.61 -4.09
N ASN A 341 -18.52 12.41 -5.17
CA ASN A 341 -18.24 11.42 -6.21
C ASN A 341 -18.27 9.95 -5.76
N SER A 342 -18.83 9.62 -4.58
CA SER A 342 -19.09 8.23 -4.20
C SER A 342 -20.34 7.66 -4.88
N TYR A 343 -20.38 6.35 -5.08
CA TYR A 343 -21.44 5.60 -5.76
C TYR A 343 -21.48 4.15 -5.26
N LEU A 344 -22.46 3.35 -5.68
CA LEU A 344 -22.46 1.91 -5.35
C LEU A 344 -21.31 1.18 -6.05
N ALA A 345 -20.62 0.32 -5.31
CA ALA A 345 -19.40 -0.33 -5.78
C ALA A 345 -19.61 -1.14 -7.06
N THR A 346 -18.59 -1.12 -7.93
CA THR A 346 -18.58 -1.92 -9.15
C THR A 346 -17.87 -3.25 -8.94
N GLU A 347 -18.32 -4.28 -9.65
CA GLU A 347 -17.65 -5.59 -9.70
C GLU A 347 -17.30 -5.90 -11.15
N THR A 348 -16.38 -5.12 -11.69
CA THR A 348 -15.97 -5.13 -13.10
C THR A 348 -15.02 -6.26 -13.47
N SER A 349 -14.51 -7.00 -12.49
CA SER A 349 -13.63 -8.14 -12.67
C SER A 349 -13.87 -9.19 -11.59
N LYS A 350 -13.47 -10.44 -11.85
CA LYS A 350 -13.50 -11.49 -10.82
C LYS A 350 -12.64 -11.12 -9.61
N ALA A 351 -11.48 -10.50 -9.84
CA ALA A 351 -10.58 -10.08 -8.77
C ALA A 351 -11.24 -9.05 -7.84
N LYS A 352 -11.94 -8.05 -8.40
CA LYS A 352 -12.67 -7.05 -7.61
C LYS A 352 -13.86 -7.66 -6.86
N HIS A 353 -14.61 -8.55 -7.52
CA HIS A 353 -15.69 -9.29 -6.89
C HIS A 353 -15.18 -10.10 -5.68
N ASP A 354 -14.12 -10.89 -5.86
CA ASP A 354 -13.54 -11.70 -4.78
C ASP A 354 -13.03 -10.81 -3.64
N PHE A 355 -12.39 -9.68 -3.96
CA PHE A 355 -11.93 -8.70 -2.97
C PHE A 355 -13.09 -8.14 -2.15
N ILE A 356 -14.16 -7.66 -2.80
CA ILE A 356 -15.33 -7.08 -2.11
C ILE A 356 -16.00 -8.15 -1.24
N LEU A 357 -16.14 -9.37 -1.75
CA LEU A 357 -16.72 -10.47 -0.99
C LEU A 357 -15.89 -10.79 0.26
N ASP A 358 -14.57 -10.83 0.15
CA ASP A 358 -13.69 -11.06 1.31
C ASP A 358 -13.71 -9.87 2.29
N TYR A 359 -13.77 -8.64 1.78
CA TYR A 359 -13.96 -7.46 2.63
C TYR A 359 -15.28 -7.53 3.42
N VAL A 360 -16.39 -7.85 2.76
CA VAL A 360 -17.73 -8.02 3.38
C VAL A 360 -17.73 -9.12 4.45
N LYS A 361 -17.11 -10.28 4.18
CA LYS A 361 -16.99 -11.38 5.16
C LYS A 361 -16.27 -10.98 6.44
N ASN A 362 -15.39 -9.99 6.36
CA ASN A 362 -14.59 -9.50 7.49
C ASN A 362 -15.20 -8.27 8.18
N GLN A 363 -16.42 -7.87 7.83
CA GLN A 363 -17.13 -6.78 8.51
C GLN A 363 -17.98 -7.29 9.66
N GLU A 364 -17.84 -6.63 10.82
CA GLU A 364 -18.75 -6.83 11.94
C GLU A 364 -20.17 -6.39 11.57
N GLY A 365 -21.17 -7.25 11.80
CA GLY A 365 -22.56 -7.00 11.44
C GLY A 365 -22.96 -7.48 10.03
N MET A 366 -22.06 -8.13 9.29
CA MET A 366 -22.42 -8.90 8.09
C MET A 366 -22.64 -10.37 8.45
N ASP A 367 -23.89 -10.79 8.56
CA ASP A 367 -24.24 -12.18 8.90
C ASP A 367 -24.02 -13.15 7.72
N THR A 368 -23.74 -14.42 8.04
CA THR A 368 -23.58 -15.52 7.06
C THR A 368 -24.87 -15.71 6.24
N LEU A 369 -24.73 -16.17 4.99
CA LEU A 369 -25.64 -15.87 3.86
C LEU A 369 -25.43 -14.45 3.34
N TYR A 370 -24.17 -14.14 3.04
CA TYR A 370 -23.73 -12.81 2.62
C TYR A 370 -24.56 -12.33 1.42
N LYS A 371 -25.13 -11.14 1.55
CA LYS A 371 -25.84 -10.45 0.49
C LYS A 371 -25.58 -8.96 0.58
N TYR A 372 -25.40 -8.31 -0.56
CA TYR A 372 -25.20 -6.86 -0.59
C TYR A 372 -25.57 -6.26 -1.95
N ASN A 373 -26.08 -5.02 -1.94
CA ASN A 373 -26.35 -4.26 -3.15
C ASN A 373 -25.04 -3.79 -3.79
N ILE A 374 -24.99 -3.88 -5.12
CA ILE A 374 -23.88 -3.42 -5.97
C ILE A 374 -24.36 -2.43 -7.02
N GLY A 375 -23.43 -1.71 -7.64
CA GLY A 375 -23.73 -0.61 -8.57
C GLY A 375 -24.19 -1.02 -9.96
N LEU A 376 -24.50 -2.29 -10.21
CA LEU A 376 -25.01 -2.74 -11.51
C LEU A 376 -26.52 -2.48 -11.59
N SER A 377 -26.98 -1.91 -12.72
CA SER A 377 -28.39 -1.71 -12.99
C SER A 377 -28.75 -1.74 -14.47
N TRP A 378 -30.02 -2.02 -14.79
CA TRP A 378 -30.51 -2.00 -16.17
C TRP A 378 -30.86 -0.56 -16.59
N SER A 379 -30.24 -0.08 -17.68
CA SER A 379 -30.60 1.19 -18.31
C SER A 379 -31.63 0.97 -19.40
N THR A 380 -32.80 1.57 -19.26
CA THR A 380 -33.84 1.57 -20.29
C THR A 380 -33.52 2.50 -21.46
N ILE A 381 -32.70 3.53 -21.24
CA ILE A 381 -32.26 4.48 -22.27
C ILE A 381 -31.28 3.79 -23.21
N GLU A 382 -30.32 3.09 -22.62
CA GLU A 382 -29.22 2.47 -23.38
C GLU A 382 -29.50 1.00 -23.73
N ASN A 383 -30.54 0.40 -23.15
CA ASN A 383 -30.99 -0.98 -23.38
C ASN A 383 -29.92 -2.06 -23.05
N TRP A 384 -29.18 -1.86 -21.96
CA TRP A 384 -28.15 -2.77 -21.44
C TRP A 384 -27.90 -2.55 -19.93
N TRP A 385 -27.15 -3.46 -19.31
CA TRP A 385 -26.67 -3.32 -17.94
C TRP A 385 -25.53 -2.32 -17.87
N ILE A 386 -25.58 -1.43 -16.88
CA ILE A 386 -24.58 -0.39 -16.64
C ILE A 386 -24.13 -0.38 -15.18
N TRP A 387 -22.84 -0.12 -15.00
CA TRP A 387 -22.24 0.17 -13.72
C TRP A 387 -22.44 1.63 -13.36
N GLU A 388 -22.76 1.87 -12.09
CA GLU A 388 -22.70 3.19 -11.48
C GLU A 388 -21.30 3.81 -11.65
N GLN A 389 -21.31 5.14 -11.72
CA GLN A 389 -20.14 6.01 -11.79
C GLN A 389 -20.42 7.26 -10.94
N PRO A 390 -19.38 8.06 -10.62
CA PRO A 390 -19.57 9.36 -9.99
C PRO A 390 -20.64 10.19 -10.68
N ALA A 391 -21.32 11.04 -9.90
CA ALA A 391 -22.37 11.90 -10.43
C ALA A 391 -21.83 12.78 -11.58
N GLY A 392 -22.53 12.77 -12.72
CA GLY A 392 -22.14 13.51 -13.93
C GLY A 392 -21.20 12.76 -14.88
N MET A 393 -20.67 11.59 -14.51
CA MET A 393 -19.91 10.74 -15.41
C MET A 393 -20.82 9.82 -16.24
N ALA A 394 -20.36 9.49 -17.44
CA ALA A 394 -21.06 8.53 -18.30
C ALA A 394 -21.03 7.13 -17.67
N PRO A 395 -22.13 6.38 -17.69
CA PRO A 395 -22.18 5.05 -17.12
C PRO A 395 -21.23 4.09 -17.85
N VAL A 396 -20.64 3.14 -17.12
CA VAL A 396 -19.76 2.12 -17.71
C VAL A 396 -20.59 0.90 -18.08
N PRO A 397 -20.57 0.45 -19.34
CA PRO A 397 -21.38 -0.69 -19.75
C PRO A 397 -20.90 -2.03 -19.23
N ASN A 398 -21.83 -2.95 -18.98
CA ASN A 398 -21.58 -4.35 -18.68
C ASN A 398 -22.08 -5.26 -19.83
N GLY A 399 -21.61 -5.00 -21.06
CA GLY A 399 -21.95 -5.80 -22.25
C GLY A 399 -21.78 -5.05 -23.59
N PRO A 400 -22.18 -5.67 -24.73
CA PRO A 400 -22.16 -5.03 -26.05
C PRO A 400 -23.10 -3.82 -26.12
N PRO A 401 -22.81 -2.75 -26.91
CA PRO A 401 -21.85 -2.70 -28.02
C PRO A 401 -20.37 -2.41 -27.69
N VAL A 402 -19.97 -2.18 -26.43
CA VAL A 402 -18.59 -1.74 -26.11
C VAL A 402 -17.71 -2.82 -25.48
N TYR A 403 -18.25 -3.97 -25.03
CA TYR A 403 -17.42 -4.93 -24.30
C TYR A 403 -17.65 -6.40 -24.70
N ASN A 404 -16.73 -6.96 -25.49
CA ASN A 404 -16.60 -8.40 -25.68
C ASN A 404 -15.76 -8.97 -24.52
N GLY A 405 -16.35 -9.81 -23.67
CA GLY A 405 -15.69 -10.44 -22.53
C GLY A 405 -16.02 -9.86 -21.14
N ALA A 406 -17.13 -9.13 -21.00
CA ALA A 406 -17.48 -8.40 -19.76
C ALA A 406 -17.58 -9.39 -18.61
N TYR A 407 -16.98 -9.06 -17.48
CA TYR A 407 -17.08 -9.93 -16.33
C TYR A 407 -18.55 -10.02 -15.90
N THR A 408 -19.02 -11.25 -15.80
CA THR A 408 -20.37 -11.55 -15.34
C THR A 408 -20.29 -12.55 -14.20
N ASN A 409 -21.04 -12.28 -13.14
CA ASN A 409 -21.25 -13.21 -12.05
C ASN A 409 -22.73 -13.58 -11.89
N TRP A 410 -23.56 -13.46 -12.94
CA TRP A 410 -24.98 -13.83 -12.88
C TRP A 410 -25.19 -15.25 -12.39
N GLY A 411 -26.11 -15.42 -11.44
CA GLY A 411 -26.53 -16.74 -10.97
C GLY A 411 -27.30 -17.52 -12.05
N ALA A 412 -27.42 -18.83 -11.88
CA ALA A 412 -28.22 -19.64 -12.77
C ALA A 412 -29.68 -19.15 -12.81
N GLY A 413 -30.20 -18.89 -14.01
CA GLY A 413 -31.54 -18.32 -14.21
C GLY A 413 -31.63 -16.80 -14.10
N TRP A 414 -30.49 -16.12 -13.87
CA TRP A 414 -30.39 -14.66 -13.80
C TRP A 414 -29.58 -14.11 -14.99
N PRO A 415 -29.80 -12.85 -15.41
CA PRO A 415 -30.87 -11.96 -14.96
C PRO A 415 -32.25 -12.41 -15.47
N ILE A 416 -33.31 -12.07 -14.75
CA ILE A 416 -34.69 -12.23 -15.24
C ILE A 416 -34.96 -11.10 -16.23
N VAL A 417 -34.84 -11.41 -17.52
CA VAL A 417 -35.07 -10.48 -18.63
C VAL A 417 -36.55 -10.13 -18.74
N GLY A 418 -36.87 -8.86 -19.04
CA GLY A 418 -38.25 -8.38 -19.17
C GLY A 418 -38.99 -8.18 -17.85
N SER A 419 -38.28 -8.30 -16.72
CA SER A 419 -38.79 -8.03 -15.37
C SER A 419 -38.67 -6.54 -15.01
N PRO A 420 -39.52 -6.01 -14.10
CA PRO A 420 -39.30 -4.70 -13.48
C PRO A 420 -38.06 -4.65 -12.55
N MET A 421 -37.38 -5.78 -12.34
CA MET A 421 -36.17 -5.88 -11.54
C MET A 421 -34.97 -5.30 -12.29
N ILE A 422 -34.56 -4.09 -11.93
CA ILE A 422 -33.47 -3.36 -12.62
C ILE A 422 -32.26 -3.06 -11.74
N GLY A 423 -32.35 -3.23 -10.41
CA GLY A 423 -31.19 -3.16 -9.52
C GLY A 423 -30.52 -4.53 -9.41
N VAL A 424 -29.29 -4.60 -8.88
CA VAL A 424 -28.56 -5.86 -8.70
C VAL A 424 -28.00 -5.96 -7.30
N GLN A 425 -28.08 -7.15 -6.74
CA GLN A 425 -27.38 -7.53 -5.52
C GLN A 425 -26.53 -8.78 -5.75
N ASN A 426 -25.42 -8.85 -5.03
CA ASN A 426 -24.68 -10.08 -4.84
C ASN A 426 -25.36 -10.91 -3.74
N VAL A 427 -25.44 -12.23 -3.93
CA VAL A 427 -25.93 -13.18 -2.92
C VAL A 427 -25.09 -14.44 -2.86
N GLN A 428 -24.86 -14.91 -1.64
CA GLN A 428 -24.22 -16.18 -1.37
C GLN A 428 -25.14 -17.34 -1.79
N SER A 429 -24.58 -18.27 -2.56
CA SER A 429 -25.20 -19.52 -2.98
C SER A 429 -24.22 -20.67 -2.73
N GLY A 430 -24.40 -21.35 -1.59
CA GLY A 430 -23.46 -22.37 -1.12
C GLY A 430 -22.11 -21.77 -0.75
N THR A 431 -21.03 -22.25 -1.39
CA THR A 431 -19.66 -21.75 -1.20
C THR A 431 -19.28 -20.60 -2.14
N GLN A 432 -20.16 -20.26 -3.08
CA GLN A 432 -19.95 -19.19 -4.06
C GLN A 432 -20.91 -18.04 -3.80
N SER A 433 -20.73 -16.94 -4.53
CA SER A 433 -21.72 -15.87 -4.60
C SER A 433 -21.99 -15.50 -6.05
N CYS A 434 -23.19 -15.02 -6.33
CA CYS A 434 -23.63 -14.67 -7.67
C CYS A 434 -24.56 -13.45 -7.66
N TRP A 435 -24.75 -12.85 -8.82
CA TRP A 435 -25.63 -11.70 -9.01
C TRP A 435 -27.05 -12.15 -9.31
N GLN A 436 -28.01 -11.40 -8.78
CA GLN A 436 -29.42 -11.47 -9.15
C GLN A 436 -30.02 -10.07 -9.27
N ASN A 437 -30.87 -9.86 -10.27
CA ASN A 437 -31.58 -8.59 -10.40
C ASN A 437 -32.77 -8.52 -9.45
N ILE A 438 -32.98 -7.35 -8.86
CA ILE A 438 -34.00 -7.09 -7.85
C ILE A 438 -34.79 -5.82 -8.18
N LEU A 439 -35.98 -5.73 -7.59
CA LEU A 439 -36.75 -4.49 -7.56
C LEU A 439 -36.00 -3.44 -6.74
N GLN A 440 -35.82 -2.24 -7.28
CA GLN A 440 -34.98 -1.23 -6.62
C GLN A 440 -35.56 -0.66 -5.32
N SER A 441 -36.88 -0.72 -5.17
CA SER A 441 -37.64 -0.11 -4.07
C SER A 441 -38.17 -1.13 -3.06
N THR A 442 -37.80 -2.41 -3.18
CA THR A 442 -38.31 -3.46 -2.28
C THR A 442 -37.20 -4.42 -1.88
N GLY A 443 -37.32 -5.01 -0.69
CA GLY A 443 -36.25 -5.80 -0.10
C GLY A 443 -35.14 -4.90 0.44
N SER A 444 -34.41 -5.40 1.43
CA SER A 444 -33.29 -4.68 2.04
C SER A 444 -32.09 -5.60 2.18
N SER A 445 -30.94 -5.05 1.81
CA SER A 445 -29.64 -5.71 1.92
C SER A 445 -28.61 -4.68 2.37
N PRO A 446 -27.56 -5.12 3.09
CA PRO A 446 -26.32 -4.35 3.20
C PRO A 446 -25.81 -3.89 1.83
N TYR A 447 -24.86 -2.98 1.78
CA TYR A 447 -24.36 -2.45 0.51
C TYR A 447 -22.92 -2.00 0.62
N VAL A 448 -22.25 -1.94 -0.53
CA VAL A 448 -20.86 -1.49 -0.62
C VAL A 448 -20.82 -0.23 -1.48
N CYS A 449 -20.28 0.84 -0.91
CA CYS A 449 -20.01 2.07 -1.64
C CYS A 449 -18.57 2.07 -2.14
N GLU A 450 -18.33 2.84 -3.19
CA GLU A 450 -17.01 3.07 -3.77
C GLU A 450 -16.78 4.56 -4.00
N VAL A 451 -15.51 4.99 -3.90
CA VAL A 451 -15.05 6.35 -4.23
C VAL A 451 -13.62 6.27 -4.78
N TYR A 452 -13.15 7.31 -5.46
CA TYR A 452 -11.76 7.36 -5.91
C TYR A 452 -10.80 7.59 -4.73
N SER A 453 -9.66 6.89 -4.75
CA SER A 453 -8.60 7.12 -3.77
C SER A 453 -7.94 8.47 -3.97
N CYS A 454 -7.28 8.94 -2.93
CA CYS A 454 -6.36 10.06 -2.99
C CYS A 454 -5.12 9.62 -3.78
N ASP A 455 -4.76 10.35 -4.84
CA ASP A 455 -3.55 10.14 -5.63
C ASP A 455 -3.18 11.34 -6.49
N THR A 456 -2.12 11.25 -7.29
CA THR A 456 -1.60 12.37 -8.07
C THR A 456 -2.63 13.06 -8.99
N ASP A 457 -3.71 12.36 -9.38
CA ASP A 457 -4.82 12.92 -10.16
C ASP A 457 -5.98 13.42 -9.27
N ASN A 458 -6.27 12.72 -8.17
CA ASN A 458 -7.34 13.04 -7.23
C ASN A 458 -6.79 13.46 -5.86
N TYR A 459 -6.65 14.77 -5.64
CA TYR A 459 -6.12 15.28 -4.37
C TYR A 459 -7.20 15.29 -3.28
N CYS A 460 -6.79 14.85 -2.10
CA CYS A 460 -7.58 14.93 -0.88
C CYS A 460 -6.88 15.84 0.12
N ASP A 461 -7.63 16.77 0.70
CA ASP A 461 -7.23 17.44 1.93
C ASP A 461 -7.46 16.54 3.14
N GLY A 462 -6.96 16.96 4.31
CA GLY A 462 -7.07 16.20 5.56
C GLY A 462 -8.47 16.19 6.20
N ASP A 463 -9.47 16.82 5.57
CA ASP A 463 -10.85 16.91 6.08
C ASP A 463 -11.81 15.92 5.39
N ASN A 464 -11.32 15.11 4.42
CA ASN A 464 -12.13 14.13 3.67
C ASN A 464 -12.12 12.73 4.26
#